data_AF-A0A8T2BI37-F1
#
_entry.id   AF-A0A8T2BI37-F1
#
_cell.length_a   1.000
_cell.length_b   1.000
_cell.length_c   1.000
_cell.angle_alpha   90.00
_cell.angle_beta   90.00
_cell.angle_gamma   90.00
#
_symmetry.space_group_name_H-M   'P 1'
#
loop_
_entity.id
_entity.type
_entity.pdbx_description
1 polymer ?
#
loop_
_entity_poly.entity_id
_entity_poly.type
_entity_poly.pdbx_seq_one_letter_code
_entity_poly.pdbx_strand_id
1 'polypeptide(L)'
;MVVRMRLGKIVEGLKSKIKMGLRMRKRSSLSSSSSSSSSSSSSSYEKIEKSESMRFELRSRKAHKIIQETLQIADSPTSRTYAF
;
A
#
# COMPACT_ATOMS: atom_id res chain seq x y z
N MET A 1 49.65 1.51 12.26
CA MET A 1 48.61 2.11 11.40
C MET A 1 47.51 1.13 10.95
N VAL A 2 47.54 -0.16 11.34
CA VAL A 2 46.58 -1.19 10.87
C VAL A 2 45.30 -1.28 11.72
N VAL A 3 45.38 -1.10 13.04
CA VAL A 3 44.22 -1.17 13.95
C VAL A 3 43.19 -0.06 13.68
N ARG A 4 43.67 1.15 13.35
CA ARG A 4 42.83 2.31 12.97
C ARG A 4 42.01 2.05 11.70
N MET A 5 42.53 1.25 10.77
CA MET A 5 41.83 0.91 9.52
C MET A 5 40.81 -0.21 9.68
N ARG A 6 41.00 -1.14 10.64
CA ARG A 6 40.00 -2.20 10.93
C ARG A 6 38.77 -1.63 11.65
N LEU A 7 38.96 -0.72 12.61
CA LEU A 7 37.85 -0.03 13.27
C LEU A 7 37.10 0.91 12.30
N GLY A 8 37.82 1.56 11.37
CA GLY A 8 37.22 2.43 10.35
C GLY A 8 36.12 1.73 9.55
N LYS A 9 36.38 0.49 9.09
CA LYS A 9 35.39 -0.30 8.34
C LYS A 9 34.15 -0.66 9.15
N ILE A 10 34.32 -0.92 10.45
CA ILE A 10 33.20 -1.25 11.36
C ILE A 10 32.34 0.00 11.59
N VAL A 11 32.97 1.15 11.82
CA VAL A 11 32.29 2.43 12.03
C VAL A 11 31.56 2.90 10.77
N GLU A 12 32.13 2.71 9.58
CA GLU A 12 31.48 3.00 8.31
C GLU A 12 30.23 2.12 8.08
N GLY A 13 30.32 0.84 8.41
CA GLY A 13 29.18 -0.08 8.40
C GLY A 13 28.04 0.38 9.32
N LEU A 14 28.37 0.79 10.54
CA LEU A 14 27.37 1.28 11.50
C LEU A 14 26.72 2.60 11.06
N LYS A 15 27.51 3.55 10.54
CA LYS A 15 27.01 4.81 9.98
C LYS A 15 26.07 4.58 8.80
N SER A 16 26.35 3.59 7.95
CA SER A 16 25.50 3.24 6.81
C SER A 16 24.13 2.70 7.23
N LYS A 17 24.10 1.83 8.26
CA LYS A 17 22.87 1.24 8.82
C LYS A 17 21.97 2.31 9.45
N ILE A 18 22.55 3.20 10.25
CA ILE A 18 21.82 4.30 10.91
C ILE A 18 21.24 5.28 9.86
N LYS A 19 22.03 5.65 8.85
CA LYS A 19 21.58 6.54 7.75
C LYS A 19 20.43 5.92 6.94
N MET A 20 20.46 4.60 6.72
CA MET A 20 19.40 3.89 5.99
C MET A 20 18.11 3.79 6.81
N GLY A 21 18.19 3.54 8.12
CA GLY A 21 17.04 3.52 9.03
C GLY A 21 16.32 4.87 9.12
N LEU A 22 17.06 5.98 9.18
CA LEU A 22 16.50 7.34 9.17
C LEU A 22 15.80 7.69 7.84
N ARG A 23 16.30 7.19 6.70
CA ARG A 23 15.69 7.40 5.37
C ARG A 23 14.31 6.73 5.23
N MET A 24 14.12 5.56 5.84
CA MET A 24 12.84 4.84 5.75
C MET A 24 11.74 5.47 6.61
N ARG A 25 12.08 6.06 7.77
CA ARG A 25 11.12 6.81 8.61
C ARG A 25 10.58 8.08 7.94
N LYS A 26 11.37 8.74 7.09
CA LYS A 26 10.90 9.94 6.35
C LYS A 26 9.92 9.60 5.22
N ARG A 27 9.91 8.36 4.72
CA ARG A 27 8.97 7.92 3.67
C ARG A 27 7.62 7.48 4.24
N SER A 28 7.57 6.95 5.45
CA SER A 28 6.31 6.54 6.11
C SER A 28 5.50 7.70 6.68
N SER A 29 6.05 8.91 6.76
CA SER A 29 5.35 10.12 7.23
C SER A 29 4.96 11.09 6.10
N LEU A 30 5.08 10.68 4.83
CA LEU A 30 4.79 11.52 3.65
C LEU A 30 3.89 10.84 2.61
N SER A 31 3.20 9.74 2.95
CA SER A 31 2.17 9.14 2.07
C SER A 31 0.73 9.41 2.53
N SER A 32 0.54 10.36 3.43
CA SER A 32 -0.76 10.90 3.81
C SER A 32 -0.92 12.31 3.23
N SER A 33 -1.04 12.40 1.90
CA SER A 33 -1.56 13.59 1.24
C SER A 33 -2.23 13.20 -0.07
N SER A 34 -3.55 13.06 0.02
CA SER A 34 -4.51 13.38 -1.02
C SER A 34 -3.99 14.44 -2.00
N SER A 35 -3.86 14.07 -3.27
CA SER A 35 -3.97 15.01 -4.38
C SER A 35 -4.61 14.30 -5.57
N SER A 36 -5.93 14.46 -5.62
CA SER A 36 -6.70 14.59 -6.85
C SER A 36 -5.98 15.47 -7.87
N SER A 37 -5.69 14.94 -9.06
CA SER A 37 -5.97 15.61 -10.34
C SER A 37 -5.33 14.87 -11.51
N SER A 38 -6.14 14.04 -12.19
CA SER A 38 -6.14 14.04 -13.65
C SER A 38 -7.60 14.10 -14.08
N SER A 39 -7.98 15.29 -14.50
CA SER A 39 -9.26 15.62 -15.11
C SER A 39 -9.40 14.88 -16.43
N SER A 40 -10.27 13.86 -16.47
CA SER A 40 -10.93 13.45 -17.70
C SER A 40 -12.42 13.45 -17.42
N SER A 41 -13.07 14.51 -17.89
CA SER A 41 -14.51 14.70 -17.95
C SER A 41 -15.19 13.49 -18.62
N SER A 42 -15.78 12.61 -17.82
CA SER A 42 -16.74 11.61 -18.27
C SER A 42 -17.54 11.10 -17.05
N SER A 43 -18.78 11.57 -16.95
CA SER A 43 -19.88 11.00 -16.16
C SER A 43 -19.78 11.02 -14.61
N SER A 44 -20.52 11.97 -14.02
CA SER A 44 -21.55 11.79 -12.99
C SER A 44 -21.40 10.76 -11.86
N TYR A 45 -20.18 10.44 -11.41
CA TYR A 45 -20.00 9.60 -10.22
C TYR A 45 -19.43 10.39 -9.05
N GLU A 46 -20.28 10.63 -8.06
CA GLU A 46 -19.85 11.15 -6.76
C GLU A 46 -19.14 10.03 -5.98
N LYS A 47 -17.86 10.25 -5.68
CA LYS A 47 -17.07 9.28 -4.92
C LYS A 47 -17.45 9.36 -3.45
N ILE A 48 -18.09 8.31 -2.96
CA ILE A 48 -18.45 8.18 -1.55
C ILE A 48 -17.25 7.63 -0.77
N GLU A 49 -16.91 8.26 0.36
CA GLU A 49 -15.91 7.73 1.28
C GLU A 49 -16.43 6.52 2.06
N LYS A 50 -15.55 5.58 2.38
CA LYS A 50 -15.89 4.43 3.22
C LYS A 50 -16.06 4.88 4.67
N SER A 51 -17.16 4.50 5.31
CA SER A 51 -17.37 4.67 6.74
C SER A 51 -16.42 3.80 7.58
N GLU A 52 -16.23 4.14 8.86
CA GLU A 52 -15.37 3.36 9.76
C GLU A 52 -15.87 1.93 9.98
N SER A 53 -17.18 1.71 10.08
CA SER A 53 -17.78 0.37 10.19
C SER A 53 -17.45 -0.48 8.97
N MET A 54 -17.63 0.08 7.78
CA MET A 54 -17.33 -0.59 6.52
C MET A 54 -15.84 -0.93 6.41
N ARG A 55 -14.95 -0.02 6.86
CA ARG A 55 -13.49 -0.28 6.89
C ARG A 55 -13.14 -1.42 7.84
N PHE A 56 -13.86 -1.59 8.95
CA PHE A 56 -13.63 -2.70 9.87
C PHE A 56 -14.08 -4.03 9.26
N GLU A 57 -15.28 -4.07 8.68
CA GLU A 57 -15.83 -5.27 8.04
C GLU A 57 -14.99 -5.74 6.85
N LEU A 58 -14.53 -4.80 6.01
CA LEU A 58 -13.69 -5.11 4.85
C LEU A 58 -12.31 -5.68 5.22
N ARG A 59 -11.83 -5.50 6.45
CA ARG A 59 -10.56 -6.13 6.90
C ARG A 59 -10.68 -7.65 7.09
N SER A 60 -11.89 -8.20 7.10
CA SER A 60 -12.11 -9.64 7.27
C SER A 60 -11.62 -10.44 6.06
N ARG A 61 -10.92 -11.56 6.30
CA ARG A 61 -10.48 -12.48 5.23
C ARG A 61 -11.66 -13.00 4.39
N LYS A 62 -12.82 -13.21 5.01
CA LYS A 62 -14.02 -13.69 4.31
C LYS A 62 -14.53 -12.64 3.32
N ALA A 63 -14.54 -11.35 3.72
CA ALA A 63 -14.93 -10.26 2.85
C ALA A 63 -13.99 -10.16 1.64
N HIS A 64 -12.68 -10.22 1.87
CA HIS A 64 -11.69 -10.23 0.78
C HIS A 64 -11.89 -11.38 -0.20
N LYS A 65 -12.16 -12.59 0.30
CA LYS A 65 -12.41 -13.76 -0.55
C LYS A 65 -13.62 -13.54 -1.45
N ILE A 66 -14.74 -13.08 -0.90
CA ILE A 66 -15.97 -12.82 -1.66
C ILE A 66 -15.71 -11.74 -2.71
N ILE A 67 -15.08 -10.63 -2.34
CA ILE A 67 -14.74 -9.54 -3.28
C ILE A 67 -13.90 -10.08 -4.43
N GLN A 68 -12.86 -10.85 -4.13
CA GLN A 68 -11.99 -11.41 -5.16
C GLN A 68 -12.74 -12.37 -6.10
N GLU A 69 -13.56 -13.27 -5.56
CA GLU A 69 -14.38 -14.17 -6.37
C GLU A 69 -15.34 -13.39 -7.28
N THR A 70 -16.01 -12.35 -6.75
CA THR A 70 -16.91 -11.49 -7.54
C THR A 70 -16.18 -10.71 -8.63
N LEU A 71 -14.97 -10.22 -8.36
CA LEU A 71 -14.16 -9.50 -9.36
C LEU A 71 -13.72 -10.43 -10.48
N GLN A 72 -13.26 -11.65 -10.17
CA GLN A 72 -12.89 -12.63 -11.18
C GLN A 72 -14.06 -13.00 -12.10
N ILE A 73 -15.27 -13.10 -11.54
CA ILE A 73 -16.49 -13.37 -12.30
C ILE A 73 -16.83 -12.20 -13.22
N ALA A 74 -16.75 -10.96 -12.71
CA ALA A 74 -17.01 -9.76 -13.50
C ALA A 74 -16.03 -9.62 -14.68
N ASP A 75 -14.74 -9.95 -14.45
CA ASP A 75 -13.70 -9.90 -15.49
C ASP A 75 -13.83 -11.06 -16.49
N SER A 76 -14.42 -12.20 -16.10
CA SER A 76 -14.58 -13.39 -16.93
C SER A 76 -16.02 -13.93 -16.92
N PRO A 77 -16.98 -13.19 -17.53
CA PRO A 77 -18.42 -13.49 -17.42
C PRO A 77 -18.82 -14.84 -18.03
N THR A 78 -17.95 -15.47 -18.83
CA THR A 78 -18.19 -16.77 -19.46
C THR A 78 -17.83 -17.95 -18.54
N SER A 79 -16.99 -17.75 -17.51
CA SER A 79 -16.45 -18.88 -16.72
C SER A 79 -17.35 -19.29 -15.56
N ARG A 80 -18.09 -18.33 -14.97
CA ARG A 80 -19.03 -18.54 -13.88
C ARG A 80 -20.05 -17.41 -13.87
N THR A 81 -21.33 -17.76 -13.82
CA THR A 81 -22.42 -16.80 -13.60
C THR A 81 -22.93 -16.96 -12.18
N TYR A 82 -23.16 -15.87 -11.46
CA TYR A 82 -23.90 -15.94 -10.20
C TYR A 82 -25.35 -16.37 -10.53
N ALA A 83 -25.80 -17.48 -9.94
CA ALA A 83 -27.22 -17.78 -9.84
C ALA A 83 -27.75 -17.01 -8.64
N PHE A 84 -28.31 -15.83 -8.90
CA PHE A 84 -29.12 -15.10 -7.92
C PHE A 84 -30.57 -15.56 -8.02
#